data_AF-A0A2G9T4V5-F1
#
_entry.id   AF-A0A2G9T4V5-F1
#
_cell.length_a   1.000
_cell.length_b   1.000
_cell.length_c   1.000
_cell.angle_alpha   90.00
_cell.angle_beta   90.00
_cell.angle_gamma   90.00
#
_symmetry.space_group_name_H-M   'P 1'
#
loop_
_entity.id
_entity.type
_entity.pdbx_description
1 polymer ?
#
loop_
_entity_poly.entity_id
_entity_poly.type
_entity_poly.pdbx_seq_one_letter_code
_entity_poly.pdbx_strand_id
1 'polypeptide(L)'
;CPNTNICIQPADLCDGYDDCGDKADENKLFCMNQQCAQHYVRCPSGRCIPETWQCDGDNDCSDGWDETHTNCTDETGKRICVGEYLFQCDNGKCISRAFICDGEDDCGDSSDEHTRHSCGNRTCTDQEFHCVSNARLAQPKYECIPKAWLCDGDVTCAGGEDESAELCKTEKK
;
A
#
# COMPACT_ATOMS: atom_id res chain seq x y z
N CYS A 1 6.25 24.83 16.56
CA CYS A 1 5.52 24.88 17.84
C CYS A 1 5.51 26.29 18.42
N PRO A 2 4.39 26.75 19.01
CA PRO A 2 4.29 28.11 19.54
C PRO A 2 5.06 28.33 20.84
N ASN A 3 5.20 27.32 21.71
CA ASN A 3 5.89 27.47 23.01
C ASN A 3 7.19 26.64 23.14
N THR A 4 7.53 25.86 22.12
CA THR A 4 8.76 25.04 22.09
C THR A 4 9.57 25.35 20.83
N ASN A 5 10.87 25.04 20.87
CA ASN A 5 11.75 25.13 19.69
C ASN A 5 11.62 23.90 18.77
N ILE A 6 10.51 23.16 18.86
CA ILE A 6 10.26 21.97 18.04
C ILE A 6 9.55 22.38 16.75
N CYS A 7 10.08 21.88 15.64
CA CYS A 7 9.45 21.94 14.32
C CYS A 7 8.91 20.56 13.98
N ILE A 8 7.64 20.50 13.62
CA ILE A 8 6.94 19.28 13.25
C ILE A 8 6.57 19.33 11.77
N GLN A 9 6.37 18.17 11.15
CA GLN A 9 5.87 18.12 9.78
C GLN A 9 4.38 18.51 9.73
N PRO A 10 3.85 18.93 8.58
CA PRO A 10 2.42 19.16 8.42
C PRO A 10 1.56 17.92 8.73
N ALA A 11 2.10 16.72 8.53
CA ALA A 11 1.46 15.44 8.81
C ALA A 11 1.29 15.18 10.31
N ASP A 12 2.20 15.68 11.14
CA ASP A 12 2.21 15.51 12.61
C ASP A 12 1.28 16.54 13.29
N LEU A 13 0.55 17.35 12.52
CA LEU A 13 -0.33 18.37 13.05
C LEU A 13 -1.74 17.83 13.21
N CYS A 14 -2.23 17.78 14.44
CA CYS A 14 -3.55 17.24 14.77
C CYS A 14 -3.66 15.73 14.47
N ASP A 15 -2.56 14.99 14.52
CA ASP A 15 -2.50 13.55 14.26
C ASP A 15 -2.81 12.72 15.52
N GLY A 16 -3.05 13.39 16.66
CA GLY A 16 -3.35 12.79 17.96
C GLY A 16 -2.12 12.45 18.80
N TYR A 17 -0.92 12.82 18.37
CA TYR A 17 0.33 12.65 19.10
C TYR A 17 0.90 13.99 19.56
N ASP A 18 1.68 13.97 20.65
CA ASP A 18 2.30 15.18 21.21
C ASP A 18 3.71 15.32 20.65
N ASP A 19 3.81 15.79 19.40
CA ASP A 19 5.08 16.01 18.72
C ASP A 19 5.72 17.35 19.14
N CYS A 20 4.88 18.26 19.60
CA CYS A 20 5.28 19.58 20.04
C CYS A 20 5.87 19.61 21.47
N GLY A 21 5.62 18.55 22.26
CA GLY A 21 6.03 18.37 23.66
C GLY A 21 5.22 19.19 24.67
N ASP A 22 4.32 20.05 24.19
CA ASP A 22 3.39 20.87 24.95
C ASP A 22 1.93 20.68 24.48
N LYS A 23 1.66 19.70 23.59
CA LYS A 23 0.37 19.43 22.95
C LYS A 23 -0.24 20.61 22.18
N ALA A 24 0.57 21.58 21.77
CA ALA A 24 0.05 22.73 21.03
C ALA A 24 -0.37 22.37 19.59
N ASP A 25 0.25 21.36 19.00
CA ASP A 25 -0.15 20.69 17.76
C ASP A 25 -1.52 20.01 17.88
N GLU A 26 -1.84 19.43 19.03
CA GLU A 26 -3.11 18.74 19.31
C GLU A 26 -4.20 19.65 19.91
N ASN A 27 -4.03 20.96 19.77
CA ASN A 27 -5.00 21.90 20.31
C ASN A 27 -6.33 21.84 19.52
N LYS A 28 -7.40 21.36 20.16
CA LYS A 28 -8.70 21.17 19.52
C LYS A 28 -9.27 22.41 18.82
N LEU A 29 -9.12 23.61 19.39
CA LEU A 29 -9.61 24.85 18.78
C LEU A 29 -8.80 25.24 17.55
N PHE A 30 -7.49 25.00 17.60
CA PHE A 30 -6.59 25.21 16.48
C PHE A 30 -6.89 24.20 15.37
N CYS A 31 -6.92 22.91 15.72
CA CYS A 31 -7.22 21.83 14.79
C CYS A 31 -8.52 22.09 14.04
N MET A 32 -9.63 22.39 14.73
CA MET A 32 -10.93 22.61 14.06
C MET A 32 -10.93 23.72 12.98
N ASN A 33 -10.00 24.68 13.05
CA ASN A 33 -9.90 25.77 12.07
C ASN A 33 -8.75 25.61 11.08
N GLN A 34 -7.94 24.57 11.24
CA GLN A 34 -6.77 24.32 10.40
C GLN A 34 -7.10 23.31 9.29
N GLN A 35 -6.48 23.45 8.13
CA GLN A 35 -6.58 22.44 7.07
C GLN A 35 -5.56 21.32 7.35
N CYS A 36 -5.98 20.06 7.20
CA CYS A 36 -5.06 18.93 7.29
C CYS A 36 -4.03 19.00 6.15
N ALA A 37 -2.93 18.26 6.30
CA ALA A 37 -1.92 18.13 5.26
C ALA A 37 -2.50 17.56 3.95
N GLN A 38 -1.75 17.70 2.86
CA GLN A 38 -2.14 17.11 1.58
C GLN A 38 -2.25 15.58 1.70
N HIS A 39 -3.33 15.01 1.18
CA HIS A 39 -3.67 13.58 1.32
C HIS A 39 -4.08 13.15 2.74
N TYR A 40 -4.52 14.10 3.58
CA TYR A 40 -5.10 13.82 4.89
C TYR A 40 -6.54 14.36 4.97
N VAL A 41 -7.40 13.62 5.65
CA VAL A 41 -8.79 13.97 5.91
C VAL A 41 -8.99 14.36 7.38
N ARG A 42 -9.92 15.29 7.61
CA ARG A 42 -10.30 15.74 8.95
C ARG A 42 -11.44 14.90 9.51
N CYS A 43 -11.19 14.24 10.62
CA CYS A 43 -12.18 13.64 11.49
C CYS A 43 -13.13 14.68 12.13
N PRO A 44 -14.39 14.32 12.44
CA PRO A 44 -15.30 15.16 13.23
C PRO A 44 -14.75 15.49 14.63
N SER A 45 -13.90 14.62 15.17
CA SER A 45 -13.18 14.83 16.43
C SER A 45 -12.15 15.96 16.36
N GLY A 46 -11.71 16.32 15.15
CA GLY A 46 -10.68 17.34 14.88
C GLY A 46 -9.33 16.76 14.46
N ARG A 47 -9.16 15.44 14.54
CA ARG A 47 -7.96 14.71 14.13
C ARG A 47 -7.78 14.72 12.61
N CYS A 48 -6.55 14.73 12.13
CA CYS A 48 -6.18 14.54 10.74
C CYS A 48 -5.63 13.12 10.58
N ILE A 49 -6.23 12.33 9.69
CA ILE A 49 -5.75 10.99 9.35
C ILE A 49 -5.41 10.92 7.86
N PRO A 50 -4.47 10.07 7.42
CA PRO A 50 -4.24 9.81 6.01
C PRO A 50 -5.54 9.45 5.29
N GLU A 51 -5.72 9.93 4.05
CA GLU A 51 -6.88 9.56 3.23
C GLU A 51 -7.01 8.04 3.08
N THR A 52 -5.88 7.33 3.08
CA THR A 52 -5.79 5.86 2.98
C THR A 52 -6.31 5.12 4.21
N TRP A 53 -6.51 5.79 5.35
CA TRP A 53 -7.07 5.22 6.58
C TRP A 53 -8.60 5.37 6.64
N GLN A 54 -9.22 5.97 5.63
CA GLN A 54 -10.67 5.90 5.51
C GLN A 54 -11.07 4.54 4.96
N CYS A 55 -11.95 3.85 5.69
CA CYS A 55 -12.53 2.59 5.25
C CYS A 55 -11.50 1.46 5.10
N ASP A 56 -10.39 1.50 5.84
CA ASP A 56 -9.38 0.46 5.85
C ASP A 56 -9.70 -0.70 6.81
N GLY A 57 -10.68 -0.50 7.70
CA GLY A 57 -11.18 -1.49 8.66
C GLY A 57 -10.73 -1.26 10.09
N ASP A 58 -9.86 -0.28 10.32
CA ASP A 58 -9.40 0.13 11.65
C ASP A 58 -10.02 1.47 12.06
N ASN A 59 -10.21 1.69 13.36
CA ASN A 59 -10.76 2.95 13.87
C ASN A 59 -9.60 3.90 14.23
N ASP A 60 -9.25 4.77 13.29
CA ASP A 60 -8.25 5.81 13.46
C ASP A 60 -8.86 7.14 13.93
N CYS A 61 -10.15 7.33 13.64
CA CYS A 61 -10.86 8.57 13.92
C CYS A 61 -11.33 8.74 15.37
N SER A 62 -10.96 7.81 16.27
CA SER A 62 -11.36 7.71 17.70
C SER A 62 -12.86 7.52 17.94
N ASP A 63 -13.72 8.15 17.14
CA ASP A 63 -15.17 7.97 17.10
C ASP A 63 -15.61 6.94 16.04
N GLY A 64 -14.67 6.39 15.26
CA GLY A 64 -14.93 5.43 14.18
C GLY A 64 -15.61 6.04 12.96
N TRP A 65 -15.59 7.38 12.81
CA TRP A 65 -16.22 8.06 11.67
C TRP A 65 -15.64 7.65 10.32
N ASP A 66 -14.33 7.45 10.28
CA ASP A 66 -13.57 6.87 9.16
C ASP A 66 -14.07 5.50 8.72
N GLU A 67 -14.71 4.75 9.61
CA GLU A 67 -15.27 3.42 9.37
C GLU A 67 -16.80 3.38 9.26
N THR A 68 -17.46 4.55 9.33
CA THR A 68 -18.92 4.58 9.26
C THR A 68 -19.45 4.21 7.87
N HIS A 69 -20.53 3.43 7.85
CA HIS A 69 -21.22 2.98 6.64
C HIS A 69 -21.52 4.12 5.65
N THR A 70 -21.89 5.29 6.15
CA THR A 70 -22.22 6.47 5.32
C THR A 70 -21.03 6.99 4.50
N ASN A 71 -19.81 6.87 5.01
CA ASN A 71 -18.59 7.28 4.31
C ASN A 71 -17.99 6.16 3.46
N CYS A 72 -18.17 4.93 3.94
CA CYS A 72 -17.52 3.76 3.36
C CYS A 72 -18.41 2.97 2.43
N THR A 73 -19.62 3.42 2.07
CA THR A 73 -20.46 2.72 1.09
C THR A 73 -20.95 3.61 -0.04
N ASP A 74 -21.07 3.03 -1.22
CA ASP A 74 -21.73 3.67 -2.36
C ASP A 74 -23.27 3.66 -2.22
N GLU A 75 -23.96 4.25 -3.18
CA GLU A 75 -25.43 4.29 -3.25
C GLU A 75 -26.09 2.89 -3.25
N THR A 76 -25.33 1.84 -3.51
CA THR A 76 -25.78 0.43 -3.52
C THR A 76 -25.49 -0.30 -2.21
N GLY A 77 -24.83 0.36 -1.24
CA GLY A 77 -24.42 -0.21 0.03
C GLY A 77 -23.15 -1.07 -0.05
N LYS A 78 -22.42 -1.03 -1.18
CA LYS A 78 -21.14 -1.74 -1.33
C LYS A 78 -20.03 -0.94 -0.67
N ARG A 79 -19.16 -1.61 0.11
CA ARG A 79 -18.02 -0.96 0.75
C ARG A 79 -17.07 -0.39 -0.31
N ILE A 80 -16.80 0.91 -0.29
CA ILE A 80 -15.88 1.61 -1.20
C ILE A 80 -14.59 1.98 -0.47
N CYS A 81 -13.50 2.01 -1.23
CA CYS A 81 -12.22 2.51 -0.75
C CYS A 81 -12.08 3.98 -1.12
N VAL A 82 -11.67 4.81 -0.16
CA VAL A 82 -11.60 6.26 -0.34
C VAL A 82 -10.17 6.70 -0.55
N GLY A 83 -9.87 7.27 -1.71
CA GLY A 83 -8.56 7.81 -2.04
C GLY A 83 -7.99 7.22 -3.33
N GLU A 84 -7.27 8.05 -4.10
CA GLU A 84 -6.73 7.65 -5.40
C GLU A 84 -5.63 6.57 -5.31
N TYR A 85 -5.07 6.38 -4.12
CA TYR A 85 -4.00 5.42 -3.85
C TYR A 85 -4.48 4.08 -3.31
N LEU A 86 -5.79 3.90 -3.10
CA LEU A 86 -6.38 2.63 -2.67
C LEU A 86 -6.98 1.85 -3.83
N PHE A 87 -6.99 0.54 -3.66
CA PHE A 87 -7.61 -0.43 -4.55
C PHE A 87 -8.71 -1.17 -3.79
N GLN A 88 -9.86 -1.31 -4.44
CA GLN A 88 -10.99 -2.07 -3.92
C GLN A 88 -10.96 -3.48 -4.49
N CYS A 89 -10.69 -4.44 -3.62
CA CYS A 89 -10.76 -5.87 -3.91
C CYS A 89 -12.20 -6.30 -4.26
N ASP A 90 -12.35 -7.44 -4.92
CA ASP A 90 -13.67 -7.97 -5.29
C ASP A 90 -14.49 -8.37 -4.06
N ASN A 91 -13.84 -8.80 -2.97
CA ASN A 91 -14.42 -9.03 -1.65
C ASN A 91 -14.74 -7.75 -0.85
N GLY A 92 -14.42 -6.57 -1.37
CA GLY A 92 -14.66 -5.27 -0.72
C GLY A 92 -13.60 -4.83 0.29
N LYS A 93 -12.50 -5.57 0.44
CA LYS A 93 -11.30 -5.14 1.18
C LYS A 93 -10.62 -3.99 0.43
N CYS A 94 -10.03 -3.07 1.19
CA CYS A 94 -9.22 -1.97 0.67
C CYS A 94 -7.74 -2.26 0.90
N ILE A 95 -6.95 -2.18 -0.17
CA ILE A 95 -5.50 -2.34 -0.10
C ILE A 95 -4.82 -1.17 -0.82
N SER A 96 -3.53 -0.98 -0.58
CA SER A 96 -2.74 0.00 -1.36
C SER A 96 -2.69 -0.40 -2.83
N ARG A 97 -2.79 0.56 -3.75
CA ARG A 97 -2.56 0.31 -5.18
C ARG A 97 -1.15 -0.19 -5.47
N ALA A 98 -0.20 0.03 -4.55
CA ALA A 98 1.15 -0.52 -4.64
C ALA A 98 1.18 -2.05 -4.53
N PHE A 99 0.12 -2.66 -3.97
CA PHE A 99 -0.03 -4.11 -3.80
C PHE A 99 -0.78 -4.75 -4.97
N ILE A 100 -1.13 -3.99 -6.02
CA ILE A 100 -1.66 -4.59 -7.24
C ILE A 100 -0.50 -5.20 -8.03
N CYS A 101 -0.60 -6.50 -8.34
CA CYS A 101 0.41 -7.24 -9.09
C CYS A 101 1.79 -7.28 -8.39
N ASP A 102 1.85 -7.15 -7.07
CA ASP A 102 3.09 -7.31 -6.30
C ASP A 102 3.41 -8.78 -6.01
N GLY A 103 2.44 -9.65 -6.29
CA GLY A 103 2.53 -11.08 -6.24
C GLY A 103 2.21 -11.69 -4.88
N GLU A 104 1.70 -10.91 -3.93
CA GLU A 104 1.09 -11.42 -2.71
C GLU A 104 -0.45 -11.34 -2.82
N ASP A 105 -1.15 -12.18 -2.06
CA ASP A 105 -2.62 -12.10 -1.99
C ASP A 105 -2.99 -11.16 -0.83
N ASP A 106 -2.86 -9.87 -1.07
CA ASP A 106 -3.21 -8.82 -0.11
C ASP A 106 -4.72 -8.67 0.01
N CYS A 107 -5.46 -8.94 -1.05
CA CYS A 107 -6.92 -8.94 -0.99
C CYS A 107 -7.50 -10.10 -0.16
N GLY A 108 -6.83 -11.26 -0.11
CA GLY A 108 -7.32 -12.52 0.45
C GLY A 108 -8.30 -13.29 -0.46
N ASP A 109 -8.59 -12.74 -1.64
CA ASP A 109 -9.37 -13.37 -2.72
C ASP A 109 -8.61 -13.38 -4.06
N SER A 110 -7.32 -13.00 -4.05
CA SER A 110 -6.42 -12.84 -5.20
C SER A 110 -6.93 -11.89 -6.30
N SER A 111 -7.83 -10.96 -5.96
CA SER A 111 -8.38 -10.01 -6.94
C SER A 111 -7.37 -8.93 -7.36
N ASP A 112 -6.45 -8.56 -6.48
CA ASP A 112 -5.26 -7.75 -6.71
C ASP A 112 -4.26 -8.36 -7.71
N GLU A 113 -4.10 -9.68 -7.67
CA GLU A 113 -3.20 -10.44 -8.55
C GLU A 113 -3.88 -10.94 -9.83
N HIS A 114 -5.14 -10.57 -10.04
CA HIS A 114 -5.91 -11.09 -11.16
C HIS A 114 -5.43 -10.50 -12.50
N THR A 115 -5.38 -11.34 -13.54
CA THR A 115 -5.00 -10.98 -14.93
C THR A 115 -5.78 -9.79 -15.53
N ARG A 116 -6.91 -9.39 -14.92
CA ARG A 116 -7.70 -8.20 -15.31
C ARG A 116 -6.90 -6.90 -15.14
N HIS A 117 -5.94 -6.91 -14.21
CA HIS A 117 -5.02 -5.80 -13.95
C HIS A 117 -3.80 -5.84 -14.89
N SER A 118 -3.77 -6.76 -15.85
CA SER A 118 -2.60 -7.03 -16.69
C SER A 118 -1.35 -7.39 -15.87
N CYS A 119 -1.53 -7.99 -14.68
CA CYS A 119 -0.47 -8.64 -13.93
C CYS A 119 0.16 -9.71 -14.82
N GLY A 120 1.43 -9.54 -15.19
CA GLY A 120 2.15 -10.39 -16.16
C GLY A 120 2.24 -9.84 -17.59
N ASN A 121 1.70 -8.65 -17.89
CA ASN A 121 2.08 -7.89 -19.09
C ASN A 121 3.18 -6.85 -18.78
N ARG A 122 4.00 -7.11 -17.76
CA ARG A 122 5.20 -6.31 -17.54
C ARG A 122 6.26 -6.85 -18.48
N THR A 123 6.70 -6.03 -19.43
CA THR A 123 7.90 -6.37 -20.18
C THR A 123 9.07 -6.21 -19.22
N CYS A 124 9.75 -7.31 -18.89
CA CYS A 124 10.92 -7.25 -18.00
C CYS A 124 11.92 -6.23 -18.55
N THR A 125 12.45 -5.38 -17.67
CA THR A 125 13.49 -4.42 -18.04
C THR A 125 14.79 -5.15 -18.38
N ASP A 126 15.74 -4.45 -19.01
CA ASP A 126 17.06 -5.02 -19.35
C ASP A 126 17.86 -5.49 -18.11
N GLN A 127 17.46 -5.10 -16.89
CA GLN A 127 18.09 -5.50 -15.63
C GLN A 127 17.40 -6.70 -14.95
N GLU A 128 16.35 -7.24 -15.57
CA GLU A 128 15.56 -8.34 -15.04
C GLU A 128 15.67 -9.57 -15.95
N PHE A 129 15.38 -10.73 -15.38
CA PHE A 129 15.30 -12.00 -16.08
C PHE A 129 13.86 -12.52 -16.03
N HIS A 130 13.39 -13.02 -17.17
CA HIS A 130 12.02 -13.51 -17.33
C HIS A 130 11.92 -14.99 -17.00
N CYS A 131 11.27 -15.33 -15.88
CA CYS A 131 10.94 -16.70 -15.49
C CYS A 131 9.75 -17.20 -16.33
N VAL A 132 10.04 -17.96 -17.40
CA VAL A 132 9.02 -18.53 -18.30
C VAL A 132 8.10 -19.52 -17.57
N SER A 133 8.60 -20.17 -16.51
CA SER A 133 7.83 -21.09 -15.69
C SER A 133 6.78 -20.37 -14.82
N ASN A 134 7.12 -19.18 -14.31
CA ASN A 134 6.24 -18.37 -13.47
C ASN A 134 5.08 -17.74 -14.26
N ALA A 135 5.26 -17.53 -15.57
CA ALA A 135 4.20 -17.05 -16.47
C ALA A 135 3.00 -18.01 -16.60
N ARG A 136 3.11 -19.26 -16.12
CA ARG A 136 2.03 -20.26 -16.16
C ARG A 136 1.36 -20.48 -14.80
N LEU A 137 1.81 -19.80 -13.75
CA LEU A 137 1.23 -19.92 -12.42
C LEU A 137 -0.05 -19.08 -12.31
N ALA A 138 -0.97 -19.54 -11.48
CA ALA A 138 -2.23 -18.84 -11.19
C ALA A 138 -2.02 -17.49 -10.49
N GLN A 139 -0.82 -17.29 -9.92
CA GLN A 139 -0.32 -16.03 -9.36
C GLN A 139 1.04 -15.77 -10.03
N PRO A 140 1.17 -14.79 -10.95
CA PRO A 140 2.39 -14.52 -11.70
C PRO A 140 3.46 -13.81 -10.85
N LYS A 141 3.63 -14.25 -9.60
CA LYS A 141 4.70 -13.79 -8.71
C LYS A 141 6.02 -14.11 -9.39
N TYR A 142 6.86 -13.09 -9.56
CA TYR A 142 8.22 -13.22 -10.10
C TYR A 142 8.33 -13.69 -11.55
N GLU A 143 7.41 -13.29 -12.44
CA GLU A 143 7.65 -13.43 -13.88
C GLU A 143 8.92 -12.70 -14.34
N CYS A 144 9.25 -11.57 -13.72
CA CYS A 144 10.55 -10.90 -13.89
C CYS A 144 11.29 -10.84 -12.56
N ILE A 145 12.41 -11.53 -12.43
CA ILE A 145 13.29 -11.41 -11.25
C ILE A 145 14.43 -10.45 -11.55
N PRO A 146 14.99 -9.72 -10.57
CA PRO A 146 16.25 -9.02 -10.75
C PRO A 146 17.34 -9.97 -11.24
N LYS A 147 18.18 -9.56 -12.20
CA LYS A 147 19.35 -10.38 -12.62
C LYS A 147 20.34 -10.67 -11.50
N ALA A 148 20.26 -9.94 -10.39
CA ALA A 148 21.03 -10.23 -9.18
C ALA A 148 20.62 -11.54 -8.50
N TRP A 149 19.40 -12.02 -8.78
CA TRP A 149 18.85 -13.29 -8.30
C TRP A 149 19.05 -14.43 -9.31
N LEU A 150 19.89 -14.22 -10.34
CA LEU A 150 20.40 -15.33 -11.15
C LEU A 150 21.63 -15.89 -10.46
N CYS A 151 21.62 -17.20 -10.24
CA CYS A 151 22.79 -17.93 -9.73
C CYS A 151 23.24 -17.43 -8.34
N ASP A 152 22.30 -16.93 -7.53
CA ASP A 152 22.53 -16.50 -6.16
C ASP A 152 22.46 -17.68 -5.17
N GLY A 153 21.97 -18.84 -5.63
CA GLY A 153 21.85 -20.08 -4.89
C GLY A 153 20.46 -20.34 -4.33
N ASP A 154 19.51 -19.42 -4.53
CA ASP A 154 18.12 -19.54 -4.12
C ASP A 154 17.21 -19.69 -5.34
N VAL A 155 16.44 -20.78 -5.39
CA VAL A 155 15.51 -21.05 -6.50
C VAL A 155 14.29 -20.13 -6.37
N THR A 156 14.23 -19.12 -7.22
CA THR A 156 13.16 -18.11 -7.28
C THR A 156 12.19 -18.37 -8.43
N CYS A 157 12.66 -18.85 -9.57
CA CYS A 157 11.74 -19.29 -10.63
C CYS A 157 11.15 -20.66 -10.28
N ALA A 158 9.85 -20.88 -10.50
CA ALA A 158 9.18 -22.14 -10.17
C ALA A 158 9.70 -23.34 -10.99
N GLY A 159 10.26 -23.10 -12.16
CA GLY A 159 10.96 -24.08 -12.98
C GLY A 159 12.45 -24.23 -12.65
N GLY A 160 12.97 -23.45 -11.69
CA GLY A 160 14.38 -23.42 -11.31
C GLY A 160 15.32 -22.97 -12.43
N GLU A 161 14.81 -22.25 -13.42
CA GLU A 161 15.61 -21.79 -14.55
C GLU A 161 16.67 -20.76 -14.14
N ASP A 162 16.40 -19.92 -13.15
CA ASP A 162 17.31 -18.94 -12.57
C ASP A 162 18.57 -19.55 -11.96
N GLU A 163 18.47 -20.78 -11.46
CA GLU A 163 19.57 -21.57 -10.91
C GLU A 163 20.01 -22.72 -11.84
N SER A 164 19.52 -22.74 -13.08
CA SER A 164 19.84 -23.82 -14.01
C SER A 164 21.32 -23.81 -14.37
N ALA A 165 21.95 -24.99 -14.40
CA ALA A 165 23.34 -25.14 -14.85
C ALA A 165 23.55 -24.66 -16.30
N GLU A 166 22.48 -24.50 -17.08
CA GLU A 166 22.53 -23.97 -18.44
C GLU A 166 22.69 -22.45 -18.49
N LEU A 167 22.08 -21.73 -17.55
CA LEU A 167 22.18 -20.27 -17.40
C LEU A 167 23.33 -19.86 -16.47
N CYS A 168 23.53 -20.62 -15.38
CA CYS A 168 24.59 -20.42 -14.40
C CYS A 168 25.91 -21.08 -14.79
N LYS A 169 26.26 -21.08 -16.09
CA LYS A 169 27.55 -21.58 -16.59
C LYS A 169 28.68 -20.70 -16.08
N THR A 170 29.07 -20.96 -14.84
CA THR A 170 30.29 -20.55 -14.12
C THR A 170 31.18 -19.56 -14.87
N GLU A 171 30.98 -18.28 -14.63
CA GLU A 171 32.09 -17.31 -14.60
C GLU A 171 31.97 -16.45 -13.33
N LYS A 172 32.10 -17.08 -12.16
CA LYS A 172 32.76 -16.42 -11.03
C LYS A 172 34.26 -16.45 -11.35
N LYS A 173 34.77 -15.33 -11.88
CA LYS A 173 36.21 -15.06 -11.96
C LYS A 173 36.55 -13.90 -11.05
#